data_AF-A0A1S4C1P0-F1
#
_entry.id   AF-A0A1S4C1P0-F1
#
_cell.length_a   1.000
_cell.length_b   1.000
_cell.length_c   1.000
_cell.angle_alpha   90.00
_cell.angle_beta   90.00
_cell.angle_gamma   90.00
#
_symmetry.space_group_name_H-M   'P 1'
#
loop_
_entity.id
_entity.type
_entity.pdbx_description
1 polymer ?
#
loop_
_entity_poly.entity_id
_entity_poly.type
_entity_poly.pdbx_seq_one_letter_code
_entity_poly.pdbx_strand_id
1 'polypeptide(L)'
;MKQESCRKDIERAFGVLQSRFAIVAGPPRFWRREVLHDIMTTCIILHNMIIEDERDLNAPIEDARECPATTVEMVVDEDHRFEQFLARHKTIKDKDAYFTLRNALIEHLWENRGES
;
A
#
# COMPACT_ATOMS: atom_id res chain seq x y z
N MET A 1 4.37 -25.62 -13.70
CA MET A 1 4.03 -24.86 -14.92
C MET A 1 2.67 -24.16 -14.86
N LYS A 2 1.57 -24.79 -14.39
CA LYS A 2 0.23 -24.15 -14.37
C LYS A 2 0.11 -22.93 -13.45
N GLN A 3 0.65 -23.00 -12.23
CA GLN A 3 0.60 -21.90 -11.26
C GLN A 3 1.38 -20.67 -11.74
N GLU A 4 2.54 -20.89 -12.38
CA GLU A 4 3.38 -19.84 -12.98
C GLU A 4 2.65 -19.09 -14.10
N SER A 5 1.94 -19.81 -14.96
CA SER A 5 1.16 -19.21 -16.05
C SER A 5 0.01 -18.37 -15.52
N CYS A 6 -0.78 -18.94 -14.60
CA CYS A 6 -1.90 -18.23 -13.98
C CYS A 6 -1.43 -16.95 -13.24
N ARG A 7 -0.30 -17.02 -12.54
CA ARG A 7 0.31 -15.85 -11.89
C ARG A 7 0.67 -14.76 -12.91
N LYS A 8 1.29 -15.12 -14.04
CA LYS A 8 1.63 -14.15 -15.09
C LYS A 8 0.40 -13.47 -15.70
N ASP A 9 -0.68 -14.22 -15.90
CA ASP A 9 -1.93 -13.66 -16.44
C ASP A 9 -2.55 -12.66 -15.45
N ILE A 10 -2.51 -12.98 -14.15
CA ILE A 10 -2.96 -12.07 -13.09
C ILE A 10 -2.07 -10.83 -13.03
N GLU A 11 -0.75 -10.99 -13.01
CA GLU A 11 0.21 -9.87 -12.99
C GLU A 11 0.01 -8.95 -14.22
N ARG A 12 -0.21 -9.53 -15.40
CA ARG A 12 -0.50 -8.78 -16.63
C ARG A 12 -1.82 -8.02 -16.55
N ALA A 13 -2.89 -8.66 -16.09
CA ALA A 13 -4.20 -8.03 -15.95
C ALA A 13 -4.16 -6.87 -14.95
N PHE A 14 -3.47 -7.05 -13.81
CA PHE A 14 -3.26 -5.98 -12.84
C PHE A 14 -2.45 -4.83 -13.43
N GLY A 15 -1.39 -5.11 -14.21
CA GLY A 15 -0.61 -4.08 -14.89
C GLY A 15 -1.44 -3.24 -15.86
N VAL A 16 -2.35 -3.87 -16.62
CA VAL A 16 -3.26 -3.16 -17.54
C VAL A 16 -4.25 -2.28 -16.76
N LEU A 17 -4.82 -2.78 -15.66
CA LEU A 17 -5.73 -2.00 -14.84
C LEU A 17 -5.02 -0.83 -14.16
N GLN A 18 -3.77 -0.99 -13.70
CA GLN A 18 -2.98 0.08 -13.10
C GLN A 18 -2.60 1.18 -14.09
N SER A 19 -2.27 0.83 -15.35
CA SER A 19 -1.95 1.85 -16.37
C SER A 19 -3.17 2.64 -16.83
N ARG A 20 -4.35 2.01 -16.83
CA ARG A 20 -5.61 2.65 -17.23
C ARG A 20 -6.29 3.40 -16.09
N PHE A 21 -6.19 2.93 -14.86
CA PHE A 21 -6.88 3.49 -13.70
C PHE A 21 -5.88 3.84 -12.58
N ALA A 22 -5.52 5.11 -12.47
CA ALA A 22 -4.57 5.59 -11.45
C ALA A 22 -4.97 5.26 -10.00
N ILE A 23 -6.28 5.12 -9.73
CA ILE A 23 -6.81 4.71 -8.42
C ILE A 23 -6.34 3.29 -8.01
N VAL A 24 -6.04 2.41 -8.96
CA VAL A 24 -5.55 1.04 -8.72
C VAL A 24 -4.05 1.03 -8.41
N ALA A 25 -3.32 2.09 -8.77
CA ALA A 25 -1.89 2.26 -8.47
C ALA A 25 -1.62 2.78 -7.05
N GLY A 26 -2.63 3.33 -6.37
CA GLY A 26 -2.52 3.81 -5.00
C GLY A 26 -2.31 2.68 -3.98
N PRO A 27 -1.75 2.96 -2.78
CA PRO A 27 -1.49 1.92 -1.79
C PRO A 27 -2.80 1.28 -1.28
N PRO A 28 -3.00 -0.04 -1.43
CA PRO A 28 -4.24 -0.71 -1.01
C PRO A 28 -4.44 -0.71 0.50
N ARG A 29 -3.35 -0.52 1.26
CA ARG A 29 -3.30 -0.65 2.72
C ARG A 29 -4.21 0.33 3.47
N PHE A 30 -4.61 1.41 2.82
CA PHE A 30 -5.45 2.46 3.41
C PHE A 30 -6.93 2.29 3.08
N TRP A 31 -7.28 1.31 2.23
CA TRP A 31 -8.65 1.04 1.85
C TRP A 31 -9.20 -0.15 2.63
N ARG A 32 -10.46 -0.05 3.08
CA ARG A 32 -11.18 -1.22 3.60
C ARG A 32 -11.33 -2.25 2.48
N ARG A 33 -11.36 -3.54 2.85
CA ARG A 33 -11.45 -4.65 1.89
C ARG A 33 -12.67 -4.51 0.98
N GLU A 34 -13.80 -4.06 1.53
CA GLU A 34 -15.04 -3.84 0.79
C GLU A 34 -14.87 -2.75 -0.26
N VAL A 35 -14.19 -1.66 0.09
CA VAL A 35 -13.93 -0.54 -0.82
C VAL A 35 -12.95 -0.94 -1.93
N LEU A 36 -11.92 -1.72 -1.61
CA LEU A 36 -11.02 -2.27 -2.64
C LEU A 36 -11.75 -3.20 -3.60
N HIS A 37 -12.65 -4.03 -3.09
CA HIS A 37 -13.49 -4.89 -3.91
C HIS A 37 -14.33 -4.05 -4.87
N ASP A 38 -15.02 -3.03 -4.37
CA ASP A 38 -15.86 -2.16 -5.19
C ASP A 38 -15.06 -1.39 -6.25
N ILE A 39 -13.87 -0.87 -5.89
CA ILE A 39 -12.96 -0.22 -6.84
C ILE A 39 -12.54 -1.20 -7.94
N MET A 40 -12.06 -2.39 -7.58
CA MET A 40 -11.60 -3.38 -8.55
C MET A 40 -12.74 -3.86 -9.47
N THR A 41 -13.91 -4.14 -8.91
CA THR A 41 -15.10 -4.52 -9.69
C THR A 41 -15.50 -3.43 -10.67
N THR A 42 -15.49 -2.17 -10.22
CA THR A 42 -15.80 -1.02 -11.07
C THR A 42 -14.78 -0.88 -12.21
N CYS A 43 -13.48 -0.97 -11.92
CA CYS A 43 -12.43 -0.90 -12.94
C CYS A 43 -12.54 -2.04 -13.97
N ILE A 44 -12.91 -3.25 -13.56
CA ILE A 44 -13.13 -4.38 -14.48
C ILE A 44 -14.34 -4.13 -15.38
N ILE A 45 -15.47 -3.66 -14.83
CA ILE A 45 -16.68 -3.35 -15.61
C ILE A 45 -16.38 -2.24 -16.62
N LEU A 46 -15.75 -1.15 -16.18
CA LEU A 46 -15.38 -0.03 -17.04
C LEU A 46 -14.40 -0.45 -18.14
N HIS A 47 -13.41 -1.28 -17.81
CA HIS A 47 -12.48 -1.80 -18.80
C HIS A 47 -13.18 -2.62 -19.89
N ASN A 48 -14.11 -3.50 -19.48
CA ASN A 48 -14.89 -4.29 -20.41
C ASN A 48 -15.83 -3.41 -21.25
N MET A 49 -16.44 -2.38 -20.65
CA MET A 49 -17.27 -1.42 -21.39
C MET A 49 -16.47 -0.64 -22.43
N ILE A 50 -15.27 -0.17 -22.08
CA ILE A 50 -14.37 0.52 -23.02
C ILE A 50 -13.94 -0.41 -24.15
N ILE A 51 -13.59 -1.66 -23.86
CA ILE A 51 -13.22 -2.63 -24.91
C ILE A 51 -14.39 -2.88 -25.86
N GLU A 52 -15.60 -3.05 -25.34
CA GLU A 52 -16.77 -3.29 -26.19
C GLU A 52 -17.15 -2.05 -27.01
N ASP A 53 -17.00 -0.84 -26.46
CA ASP A 53 -17.17 0.44 -27.17
C ASP A 53 -16.11 0.63 -28.28
N GLU A 54 -14.85 0.32 -27.98
CA GLU A 54 -13.73 0.39 -28.94
C GLU A 54 -13.77 -0.74 -30.00
N ARG A 55 -14.48 -1.85 -29.74
CA ARG A 55 -14.62 -2.98 -30.68
C ARG A 55 -15.61 -2.71 -31.81
N ASP A 56 -16.40 -1.65 -31.74
CA ASP A 56 -17.28 -1.27 -32.84
C ASP A 56 -16.50 -0.47 -33.91
N LEU A 57 -16.04 -1.23 -34.92
CA LEU A 57 -15.60 -0.81 -36.26
C LEU A 57 -14.12 -0.35 -36.44
N ASN A 58 -13.22 -1.32 -36.65
CA ASN A 58 -11.95 -1.14 -37.39
C ASN A 58 -10.88 -0.15 -36.84
N ALA A 59 -10.73 0.01 -35.52
CA ALA A 59 -9.59 0.76 -34.99
C ALA A 59 -8.32 -0.13 -34.95
N PRO A 60 -7.14 0.34 -35.43
CA PRO A 60 -5.86 -0.30 -35.16
C PRO A 60 -5.69 -0.44 -33.64
N ILE A 61 -5.04 -1.51 -33.18
CA ILE A 61 -4.58 -1.61 -31.79
C ILE A 61 -3.58 -0.45 -31.60
N GLU A 62 -4.06 0.72 -31.18
CA GLU A 62 -3.19 1.81 -30.77
C GLU A 62 -2.48 1.32 -29.50
N ASP A 63 -1.14 1.34 -29.53
CA ASP A 63 -0.34 1.27 -28.32
C ASP A 63 -0.96 2.21 -27.30
N ALA A 64 -1.29 1.64 -26.13
CA ALA A 64 -2.11 2.28 -25.11
C ALA A 64 -1.76 3.77 -24.99
N ARG A 65 -2.69 4.66 -25.36
CA ARG A 65 -2.55 6.08 -25.08
C ARG A 65 -2.17 6.22 -23.61
N GLU A 66 -1.00 6.81 -23.36
CA GLU A 66 -0.61 7.22 -22.02
C GLU A 66 -1.70 8.15 -21.51
N CYS A 67 -2.59 7.60 -20.70
CA CYS A 67 -3.59 8.38 -20.00
C CYS A 67 -2.79 9.28 -19.05
N PRO A 68 -2.94 10.61 -19.10
CA PRO A 68 -2.22 11.48 -18.19
C PRO A 68 -2.49 11.00 -16.77
N ALA A 69 -1.40 10.74 -16.02
CA ALA A 69 -1.48 10.23 -14.67
C ALA A 69 -2.42 11.12 -13.87
N THR A 70 -3.65 10.64 -13.64
CA THR A 70 -4.59 11.36 -12.79
C THR A 70 -4.02 11.20 -11.41
N THR A 71 -3.35 12.24 -10.91
CA THR A 71 -2.94 12.33 -9.52
C THR A 71 -4.22 12.36 -8.70
N VAL A 72 -4.67 11.19 -8.28
CA VAL A 72 -5.70 11.08 -7.25
C VAL A 72 -5.06 11.64 -5.99
N GLU A 73 -5.36 12.89 -5.66
CA GLU A 73 -4.99 13.47 -4.38
C GLU A 73 -5.66 12.63 -3.29
N MET A 74 -4.88 11.74 -2.69
CA MET A 74 -5.27 11.10 -1.44
C MET A 74 -5.39 12.22 -0.41
N VAL A 75 -6.62 12.50 0.03
CA VAL A 75 -6.90 13.52 1.05
C VAL A 75 -5.97 13.26 2.24
N VAL A 76 -5.19 14.29 2.56
CA VAL A 76 -3.90 14.32 3.28
C VAL A 76 -3.99 13.92 4.78
N ASP A 77 -5.00 13.17 5.20
CA ASP A 77 -5.21 12.79 6.62
C ASP A 77 -4.49 11.48 7.02
N GLU A 78 -4.17 10.61 6.07
CA GLU A 78 -3.68 9.25 6.38
C GLU A 78 -2.13 9.11 6.40
N ASP A 79 -1.39 10.01 5.74
CA ASP A 79 0.08 10.09 5.89
C ASP A 79 0.45 10.45 7.32
N HIS A 80 -0.32 11.35 7.93
CA HIS A 80 -0.11 11.77 9.32
C HIS A 80 -0.33 10.61 10.30
N ARG A 81 -1.31 9.74 10.02
CA ARG A 81 -1.56 8.53 10.81
C ARG A 81 -0.42 7.51 10.68
N PHE A 82 0.13 7.36 9.49
CA PHE A 82 1.28 6.47 9.25
C PHE A 82 2.56 6.99 9.92
N GLU A 83 2.81 8.30 9.87
CA GLU A 83 3.91 8.95 10.60
C GLU A 83 3.76 8.77 12.12
N GLN A 84 2.55 8.94 12.67
CA GLN A 84 2.29 8.68 14.09
C GLN A 84 2.51 7.22 14.48
N PHE A 85 2.16 6.26 13.61
CA PHE A 85 2.44 4.85 13.82
C PHE A 85 3.96 4.57 13.84
N LEU A 86 4.71 5.12 12.88
CA LEU A 86 6.17 4.99 12.81
C LEU A 86 6.84 5.61 14.04
N ALA A 87 6.39 6.79 14.47
CA ALA A 87 6.89 7.46 15.66
C ALA A 87 6.67 6.60 16.92
N ARG A 88 5.44 6.11 17.14
CA ARG A 88 5.13 5.20 18.26
C ARG A 88 5.97 3.93 18.24
N HIS A 89 6.11 3.30 17.08
CA HIS A 89 6.89 2.08 16.94
C HIS A 89 8.39 2.32 17.20
N LYS A 90 8.91 3.50 16.84
CA LYS A 90 10.29 3.91 17.14
C LYS A 90 10.51 4.09 18.64
N THR A 91 9.57 4.71 19.35
CA THR A 91 9.62 4.85 20.82
C THR A 91 9.59 3.49 21.53
N ILE A 92 8.76 2.55 21.06
CA ILE A 92 8.68 1.20 21.66
C ILE A 92 9.99 0.43 21.47
N LYS A 93 10.71 0.67 20.38
CA LYS A 93 12.02 0.05 20.08
C LYS A 93 13.20 0.94 20.43
N ASP A 94 12.99 1.96 21.25
CA ASP A 94 14.04 2.88 21.63
C ASP A 94 15.08 2.17 22.53
N LYS A 95 16.24 1.90 21.92
CA LYS A 95 17.37 1.24 22.58
C LYS A 95 17.96 2.11 23.69
N ASP A 96 17.91 3.43 23.55
CA ASP A 96 18.49 4.35 24.53
C ASP A 96 17.63 4.41 25.79
N ALA A 97 16.30 4.40 25.62
CA ALA A 97 15.36 4.24 26.73
C ALA A 97 15.57 2.90 27.47
N TYR A 98 15.79 1.81 26.73
CA TYR A 98 16.11 0.50 27.30
C TYR A 98 17.42 0.51 28.10
N PHE A 99 18.50 1.07 27.54
CA PHE A 99 19.79 1.11 28.24
C PHE A 99 19.76 2.03 29.46
N THR A 100 19.08 3.17 29.37
CA THR A 100 18.87 4.09 30.50
C THR A 100 18.16 3.38 31.65
N LEU A 101 17.04 2.72 31.36
CA LEU A 101 16.26 2.00 32.36
C LEU A 101 17.06 0.84 32.99
N ARG A 102 17.80 0.09 32.16
CA ARG A 102 18.67 -1.01 32.63
C ARG A 102 19.76 -0.49 33.57
N ASN A 103 20.44 0.60 33.20
CA ASN A 103 21.52 1.15 34.01
C ASN A 103 21.00 1.72 35.34
N ALA A 104 19.86 2.43 35.32
CA ALA A 104 19.20 2.89 36.54
C ALA A 104 18.81 1.73 37.47
N LEU A 105 18.37 0.60 36.90
CA LEU A 105 18.04 -0.60 37.67
C LEU A 105 19.29 -1.25 38.30
N ILE A 106 20.41 -1.24 37.58
CA ILE A 106 21.70 -1.73 38.09
C ILE A 106 22.18 -0.87 39.26
N GLU A 107 22.14 0.46 39.13
CA GLU A 107 22.52 1.40 40.19
C GLU A 107 21.65 1.19 41.45
N HIS A 108 20.33 1.14 41.30
CA HIS A 108 19.41 0.90 42.42
C HIS A 108 19.66 -0.45 43.12
N LEU A 109 20.03 -1.50 42.37
CA LEU A 109 20.40 -2.80 42.93
C LEU A 109 21.78 -2.78 43.63
N TRP A 110 22.69 -1.93 43.15
CA TRP A 110 24.00 -1.72 43.76
C TRP A 110 23.89 -0.95 45.07
N GLU A 111 23.12 0.14 45.11
CA GLU A 111 22.84 0.91 46.34
C GLU A 111 22.20 0.03 47.42
N ASN A 112 21.18 -0.77 47.06
CA ASN A 112 20.52 -1.67 48.01
C ASN A 112 21.36 -2.88 48.47
N ARG A 113 22.47 -3.21 47.79
CA ARG A 113 23.36 -4.32 48.18
C ARG A 113 24.70 -3.86 48.76
N GLY A 114 25.05 -2.59 48.63
CA GLY A 114 26.24 -1.98 49.22
C GLY A 114 26.06 -1.51 50.67
N GLU A 115 24.82 -1.45 51.18
CA GLU A 115 24.50 -1.13 52.58
C GLU A 115 24.37 -2.38 53.50
N SER A 116 25.05 -3.49 53.18
CA SER A 116 25.17 -4.66 54.08
C SER A 116 26.62 -5.04 54.35
#